data_AF-A0A829HBS9-F1
#
_entry.id   AF-A0A829HBS9-F1
#
_cell.length_a   1.000
_cell.length_b   1.000
_cell.length_c   1.000
_cell.angle_alpha   90.00
_cell.angle_beta   90.00
_cell.angle_gamma   90.00
#
_symmetry.space_group_name_H-M   'P 1'
#
loop_
_entity.id
_entity.type
_entity.pdbx_description
1 polymer ?
#
loop_
_entity_poly.entity_id
_entity_poly.type
_entity_poly.pdbx_seq_one_letter_code
_entity_poly.pdbx_strand_id
1 'polypeptide(L)'
;MMNKIYACLFLTTYVFSAGCASTKAEIKNNANNRMDLERSKSYCIGRYTVEIPAEANPLNRYDQYDSFIIKVKENATRQDFDEAVQKVRKEYSTGDWSITDDSQEQEIEGRLTKIIKGKTSKDKGDPFDVFGFVFDKKTLFLIEGGHSDLPEWTEKSNEAIQHLVKNLRYRPEHEIPKEIGQCIYQGFIKDNDQKFRHSKQKMGFDFKDYPSVVLRFDSETNSQQTAQMIPRIENKLSQAGQSQHQVNKDNIRKGEKNTSYLNGQEWISVEKMKGKNGVSALWEYTGTARNNKDPLIGFEVDTAYSSFGNQTSSLAQGEALKLYESILKTIRKF
;
A
#
# COMPACT_ATOMS: atom_id res chain seq x y z
N MET A 1 -13.55 -31.92 -1.10
CA MET A 1 -12.29 -31.16 -0.92
C MET A 1 -12.20 -30.16 -2.06
N MET A 2 -12.71 -28.96 -1.84
CA MET A 2 -12.77 -27.88 -2.83
C MET A 2 -11.92 -26.73 -2.29
N ASN A 3 -10.78 -26.47 -2.94
CA ASN A 3 -9.92 -25.35 -2.62
C ASN A 3 -10.47 -24.08 -3.28
N LYS A 4 -10.62 -23.05 -2.46
CA LYS A 4 -11.24 -21.78 -2.79
C LYS A 4 -10.37 -20.97 -3.77
N ILE A 5 -11.06 -20.48 -4.79
CA ILE A 5 -10.64 -19.52 -5.80
C ILE A 5 -10.59 -18.13 -5.14
N TYR A 6 -9.50 -17.39 -5.33
CA TYR A 6 -9.48 -15.93 -5.15
C TYR A 6 -8.94 -15.26 -6.42
N ALA A 7 -9.85 -15.10 -7.38
CA ALA A 7 -9.80 -14.02 -8.33
C ALA A 7 -10.54 -12.83 -7.71
N CYS A 8 -9.86 -11.74 -7.40
CA CYS A 8 -10.52 -10.46 -7.14
C CYS A 8 -10.53 -9.64 -8.43
N LEU A 9 -11.36 -10.08 -9.37
CA LEU A 9 -12.18 -9.20 -10.19
C LEU A 9 -13.38 -8.84 -9.30
N PHE A 10 -13.47 -7.60 -8.82
CA PHE A 10 -14.71 -7.12 -8.19
C PHE A 10 -15.31 -5.99 -9.01
N LEU A 11 -16.35 -6.40 -9.73
CA LEU A 11 -17.45 -5.61 -10.24
C LEU A 11 -18.66 -6.11 -9.45
N THR A 12 -19.08 -5.41 -8.40
CA THR A 12 -20.43 -5.56 -7.82
C THR A 12 -20.95 -4.24 -7.29
N THR A 13 -22.09 -3.88 -7.87
CA THR A 13 -23.00 -2.79 -7.58
C THR A 13 -23.68 -2.95 -6.22
N TYR A 14 -23.68 -1.90 -5.40
CA TYR A 14 -24.75 -1.67 -4.42
C TYR A 14 -25.67 -0.58 -4.96
N VAL A 15 -26.91 -0.97 -5.27
CA VAL A 15 -28.03 -0.06 -5.52
C VAL A 15 -28.53 0.41 -4.17
N PHE A 16 -28.29 1.68 -3.85
CA PHE A 16 -29.13 2.43 -2.93
C PHE A 16 -29.83 3.52 -3.75
N SER A 17 -31.14 3.37 -3.87
CA SER A 17 -32.05 4.43 -4.32
C SER A 17 -32.07 5.54 -3.27
N ALA A 18 -31.51 6.70 -3.62
CA ALA A 18 -31.79 7.97 -2.98
C ALA A 18 -31.77 9.05 -4.08
N GLY A 19 -32.68 10.02 -3.96
CA GLY A 19 -33.23 10.78 -5.07
C GLY A 19 -32.24 11.61 -5.88
N CYS A 20 -32.55 11.74 -7.17
CA CYS A 20 -31.95 12.70 -8.08
C CYS A 20 -32.10 14.12 -7.52
N ALA A 21 -30.99 14.72 -7.11
CA ALA A 21 -30.75 16.15 -7.25
C ALA A 21 -29.57 16.30 -8.21
N SER A 22 -29.87 16.48 -9.51
CA SER A 22 -28.83 16.74 -10.51
C SER A 22 -28.35 18.18 -10.38
N THR A 23 -27.30 18.43 -9.62
CA THR A 23 -26.46 19.59 -9.85
C THR A 23 -25.51 19.25 -11.00
N LYS A 24 -25.79 19.80 -12.18
CA LYS A 24 -24.84 19.86 -13.31
C LYS A 24 -23.57 20.53 -12.81
N ALA A 25 -22.54 19.75 -12.52
CA ALA A 25 -21.19 20.27 -12.44
C ALA A 25 -20.75 20.55 -13.88
N GLU A 26 -20.58 21.83 -14.21
CA GLU A 26 -19.95 22.25 -15.46
C GLU A 26 -18.53 21.66 -15.52
N ILE A 27 -18.33 20.72 -16.44
CA ILE A 27 -17.00 20.31 -16.86
C ILE A 27 -16.42 21.51 -17.61
N LYS A 28 -15.65 22.34 -16.90
CA LYS A 28 -14.77 23.32 -17.54
C LYS A 28 -13.71 22.54 -18.31
N ASN A 29 -13.90 22.46 -19.62
CA ASN A 29 -12.88 22.00 -20.56
C ASN A 29 -11.67 22.95 -20.51
N ASN A 30 -10.72 22.69 -19.61
CA ASN A 30 -9.40 23.33 -19.64
C ASN A 30 -8.50 22.54 -20.59
N ALA A 31 -8.69 22.72 -21.89
CA ALA A 31 -7.92 22.08 -22.94
C ALA A 31 -6.44 22.52 -23.04
N ASN A 32 -5.91 23.24 -22.05
CA ASN A 32 -4.53 23.77 -22.01
C ASN A 32 -3.82 23.62 -20.65
N ASN A 33 -4.42 22.96 -19.64
CA ASN A 33 -3.67 22.67 -18.41
C ASN A 33 -2.84 21.40 -18.63
N ARG A 34 -1.54 21.59 -18.85
CA ARG A 34 -0.54 20.54 -18.75
C ARG A 34 -0.27 20.29 -17.26
N MET A 35 -0.20 19.03 -16.85
CA MET A 35 0.18 18.65 -15.49
C MET A 35 1.53 19.27 -15.12
N ASP A 36 1.60 19.93 -13.96
CA ASP A 36 2.84 20.52 -13.45
C ASP A 36 3.72 19.42 -12.86
N LEU A 37 4.79 19.06 -13.58
CA LEU A 37 5.77 18.07 -13.17
C LEU A 37 7.01 18.69 -12.51
N GLU A 38 7.11 20.03 -12.47
CA GLU A 38 8.26 20.74 -11.89
C GLU A 38 8.10 20.89 -10.37
N ARG A 39 6.86 21.00 -9.89
CA ARG A 39 6.54 21.01 -8.46
C ARG A 39 6.17 19.62 -7.98
N SER A 40 7.03 19.03 -7.15
CA SER A 40 6.80 17.73 -6.52
C SER A 40 6.77 17.82 -4.99
N LYS A 41 6.26 16.76 -4.37
CA LYS A 41 6.43 16.44 -2.96
C LYS A 41 7.18 15.11 -2.86
N SER A 42 8.14 15.04 -1.96
CA SER A 42 8.82 13.80 -1.63
C SER A 42 7.90 12.92 -0.78
N TYR A 43 7.81 11.66 -1.16
CA TYR A 43 7.15 10.62 -0.38
C TYR A 43 8.16 9.53 -0.04
N CYS A 44 7.85 8.82 1.05
CA CYS A 44 8.60 7.68 1.52
C CYS A 44 7.67 6.46 1.59
N ILE A 45 8.13 5.31 1.10
CA ILE A 45 7.39 4.05 1.09
C ILE A 45 8.35 2.88 1.36
N GLY A 46 8.16 2.19 2.48
CA GLY A 46 9.11 1.17 2.93
C GLY A 46 10.51 1.77 3.06
N ARG A 47 11.43 1.39 2.18
CA ARG A 47 12.84 1.85 2.19
C ARG A 47 13.23 2.74 1.03
N TYR A 48 12.23 3.23 0.30
CA TYR A 48 12.42 4.03 -0.89
C TYR A 48 11.74 5.38 -0.76
N THR A 49 12.26 6.33 -1.52
CA THR A 49 11.65 7.63 -1.73
C THR A 49 11.31 7.82 -3.20
N VAL A 50 10.29 8.63 -3.44
CA VAL A 50 9.80 9.00 -4.77
C VAL A 50 9.27 10.43 -4.74
N GLU A 51 9.44 11.15 -5.84
CA GLU A 51 8.86 12.46 -6.06
C GLU A 51 7.54 12.34 -6.81
N ILE A 52 6.48 12.90 -6.24
CA ILE A 52 5.12 12.86 -6.80
C ILE A 52 4.66 14.29 -7.08
N PRO A 53 4.00 14.58 -8.22
CA PRO A 53 3.49 15.92 -8.51
C PRO A 53 2.68 16.50 -7.34
N ALA A 54 2.90 17.79 -7.03
CA ALA A 54 2.35 18.40 -5.81
C ALA A 54 0.81 18.47 -5.78
N GLU A 55 0.19 18.43 -6.96
CA GLU A 55 -1.26 18.40 -7.20
C GLU A 55 -1.91 17.01 -7.00
N ALA A 56 -1.12 15.95 -6.80
CA ALA A 56 -1.62 14.62 -6.51
C ALA A 56 -2.23 14.56 -5.10
N ASN A 57 -3.37 13.88 -4.95
CA ASN A 57 -3.98 13.62 -3.64
C ASN A 57 -3.78 12.15 -3.25
N PRO A 58 -3.36 11.84 -2.01
CA PRO A 58 -3.28 10.46 -1.53
C PRO A 58 -4.67 9.81 -1.51
N LEU A 59 -4.80 8.60 -2.08
CA LEU A 59 -6.06 7.88 -2.21
C LEU A 59 -6.13 6.65 -1.30
N ASN A 60 -5.06 5.84 -1.27
CA ASN A 60 -4.99 4.62 -0.47
C ASN A 60 -3.59 4.45 0.14
N ARG A 61 -3.55 4.07 1.42
CA ARG A 61 -2.36 3.64 2.14
C ARG A 61 -2.60 2.26 2.73
N TYR A 62 -1.62 1.39 2.63
CA TYR A 62 -1.62 0.09 3.28
C TYR A 62 -0.22 -0.17 3.80
N ASP A 63 -0.10 -0.43 5.10
CA ASP A 63 1.17 -0.66 5.75
C ASP A 63 1.09 -1.96 6.54
N GLN A 64 1.97 -2.89 6.21
CA GLN A 64 2.13 -4.17 6.89
C GLN A 64 3.59 -4.38 7.29
N TYR A 65 3.79 -4.90 8.49
CA TYR A 65 5.07 -5.28 9.06
C TYR A 65 4.95 -6.61 9.79
N ASP A 66 5.74 -7.60 9.39
CA ASP A 66 5.55 -9.01 9.66
C ASP A 66 4.08 -9.44 9.42
N SER A 67 3.40 -9.96 10.45
CA SER A 67 1.99 -10.36 10.40
C SER A 67 1.01 -9.23 10.77
N PHE A 68 1.51 -8.01 10.97
CA PHE A 68 0.72 -6.90 11.51
C PHE A 68 0.39 -5.87 10.45
N ILE A 69 -0.89 -5.51 10.37
CA ILE A 69 -1.39 -4.38 9.61
C ILE A 69 -1.38 -3.16 10.53
N ILE A 70 -0.90 -2.03 10.03
CA ILE A 70 -0.79 -0.78 10.77
C ILE A 70 -1.75 0.22 10.15
N LYS A 71 -2.69 0.72 10.96
CA LYS A 71 -3.61 1.81 10.60
C LYS A 71 -3.23 3.05 11.40
N VAL A 72 -3.53 4.22 10.86
CA VAL A 72 -3.16 5.50 11.47
C VAL A 72 -4.39 6.35 11.69
N LYS A 73 -4.51 6.91 12.89
CA LYS A 73 -5.44 7.99 13.22
C LYS A 73 -4.63 9.27 13.46
N GLU A 74 -4.78 10.23 12.56
CA GLU A 74 -4.18 11.56 12.65
C GLU A 74 -4.96 12.46 13.61
N ASN A 75 -4.29 13.49 14.14
CA ASN A 75 -4.87 14.43 15.12
C ASN A 75 -5.51 13.73 16.34
N ALA A 76 -4.97 12.56 16.69
CA ALA A 76 -5.41 11.78 17.82
C ALA A 76 -5.08 12.47 19.14
N THR A 77 -5.91 12.19 20.12
CA THR A 77 -5.80 12.64 21.51
C THR A 77 -5.51 11.45 22.42
N ARG A 78 -5.19 11.73 23.69
CA ARG A 78 -5.11 10.68 24.71
C ARG A 78 -6.43 9.91 24.84
N GLN A 79 -7.56 10.60 24.73
CA GLN A 79 -8.88 9.97 24.77
C GLN A 79 -9.05 8.97 23.61
N ASP A 80 -8.56 9.28 22.40
CA ASP A 80 -8.63 8.36 21.28
C ASP A 80 -7.82 7.07 21.51
N PHE A 81 -6.67 7.17 22.18
CA PHE A 81 -5.89 6.01 22.61
C PHE A 81 -6.68 5.17 23.62
N ASP A 82 -7.22 5.81 24.67
CA ASP A 82 -7.99 5.12 25.70
C ASP A 82 -9.25 4.45 25.11
N GLU A 83 -9.95 5.12 24.20
CA GLU A 83 -11.11 4.59 23.47
C GLU A 83 -10.75 3.39 22.60
N ALA A 84 -9.62 3.43 21.88
CA ALA A 84 -9.16 2.31 21.07
C ALA A 84 -8.84 1.07 21.93
N VAL A 85 -8.20 1.28 23.08
CA VAL A 85 -7.91 0.24 24.08
C VAL A 85 -9.21 -0.34 24.66
N GLN A 86 -10.15 0.52 25.06
CA GLN A 86 -11.43 0.08 25.62
C GLN A 86 -12.32 -0.61 24.59
N LYS A 87 -12.22 -0.23 23.31
CA LYS A 87 -12.92 -0.92 22.22
C LYS A 87 -12.53 -2.40 22.17
N VAL A 88 -11.22 -2.70 22.17
CA VAL A 88 -10.74 -4.09 22.17
C VAL A 88 -11.18 -4.82 23.44
N ARG A 89 -11.05 -4.19 24.62
CA ARG A 89 -11.51 -4.79 25.88
C ARG A 89 -12.98 -5.16 25.86
N LYS A 90 -13.83 -4.26 25.37
CA LYS A 90 -15.27 -4.48 25.26
C LYS A 90 -15.57 -5.60 24.28
N GLU A 91 -14.93 -5.61 23.12
CA GLU A 91 -15.11 -6.62 22.09
C GLU A 91 -14.74 -8.02 22.60
N TYR A 92 -13.57 -8.17 23.24
CA TYR A 92 -13.11 -9.43 23.85
C TYR A 92 -13.67 -9.69 25.27
N SER A 93 -14.75 -9.01 25.65
CA SER A 93 -15.55 -9.34 26.84
C SER A 93 -16.94 -9.86 26.46
N THR A 94 -17.19 -10.14 25.18
CA THR A 94 -18.49 -10.60 24.67
C THR A 94 -18.45 -12.06 24.24
N GLY A 95 -19.48 -12.83 24.63
CA GLY A 95 -19.59 -14.25 24.25
C GLY A 95 -18.41 -15.08 24.75
N ASP A 96 -17.85 -15.90 23.87
CA ASP A 96 -16.70 -16.77 24.16
C ASP A 96 -15.34 -16.07 24.00
N TRP A 97 -15.35 -14.81 23.58
CA TRP A 97 -14.13 -14.05 23.33
C TRP A 97 -13.52 -13.64 24.67
N SER A 98 -12.20 -13.70 24.74
CA SER A 98 -11.50 -13.39 25.98
C SER A 98 -10.14 -12.75 25.72
N ILE A 99 -9.79 -11.80 26.58
CA ILE A 99 -8.43 -11.29 26.68
C ILE A 99 -7.56 -12.35 27.35
N THR A 100 -6.42 -12.64 26.74
CA THR A 100 -5.40 -13.57 27.25
C THR A 100 -4.19 -12.83 27.81
N ASP A 101 -3.95 -11.60 27.35
CA ASP A 101 -2.86 -10.73 27.81
C ASP A 101 -3.30 -9.27 27.64
N ASP A 102 -3.10 -8.46 28.68
CA ASP A 102 -3.38 -7.03 28.68
C ASP A 102 -2.22 -6.34 29.40
N SER A 103 -1.19 -6.02 28.63
CA SER A 103 0.04 -5.42 29.16
C SER A 103 -0.25 -4.07 29.81
N GLN A 104 0.51 -3.68 30.83
CA GLN A 104 0.44 -2.32 31.35
C GLN A 104 0.83 -1.30 30.28
N GLU A 105 0.26 -0.09 30.36
CA GLU A 105 0.71 1.02 29.52
C GLU A 105 2.19 1.31 29.78
N GLN A 106 2.95 1.55 28.71
CA GLN A 106 4.37 1.84 28.78
C GLN A 106 4.66 3.16 28.08
N GLU A 107 5.53 3.97 28.67
CA GLU A 107 6.07 5.17 28.04
C GLU A 107 7.49 4.90 27.54
N ILE A 108 7.69 4.97 26.22
CA ILE A 108 8.97 4.71 25.57
C ILE A 108 9.36 5.97 24.80
N GLU A 109 10.38 6.69 25.27
CA GLU A 109 10.87 7.91 24.63
C GLU A 109 9.76 8.96 24.42
N GLY A 110 8.86 9.11 25.40
CA GLY A 110 7.72 10.03 25.34
C GLY A 110 6.51 9.54 24.53
N ARG A 111 6.54 8.29 24.05
CA ARG A 111 5.45 7.63 23.32
C ARG A 111 4.67 6.72 24.25
N LEU A 112 3.35 6.83 24.25
CA LEU A 112 2.50 5.93 25.03
C LEU A 112 2.21 4.67 24.22
N THR A 113 2.41 3.51 24.80
CA THR A 113 2.30 2.23 24.12
C THR A 113 1.57 1.18 24.95
N LYS A 114 0.90 0.25 24.27
CA LYS A 114 0.19 -0.86 24.91
C LYS A 114 0.02 -2.03 23.93
N ILE A 115 0.03 -3.25 24.46
CA ILE A 115 -0.27 -4.48 23.73
C ILE A 115 -1.41 -5.23 24.44
N ILE A 116 -2.37 -5.74 23.67
CA ILE A 116 -3.45 -6.61 24.13
C ILE A 116 -3.48 -7.84 23.23
N LYS A 117 -3.73 -9.02 23.80
CA LYS A 117 -3.96 -10.26 23.05
C LYS A 117 -5.29 -10.87 23.47
N GLY A 118 -6.00 -11.41 22.50
CA GLY A 118 -7.28 -12.04 22.71
C GLY A 118 -7.43 -13.33 21.92
N LYS A 119 -8.46 -14.09 22.26
CA LYS A 119 -8.96 -15.22 21.47
C LYS A 119 -10.47 -15.11 21.31
N THR A 120 -10.97 -15.62 20.20
CA THR A 120 -12.41 -15.69 19.89
C THR A 120 -13.07 -16.98 20.38
N SER A 121 -12.29 -18.01 20.73
CA SER A 121 -12.75 -19.21 21.45
C SER A 121 -11.72 -19.63 22.49
N LYS A 122 -12.15 -20.45 23.45
CA LYS A 122 -11.28 -21.15 24.41
C LYS A 122 -10.73 -22.47 23.86
N ASP A 123 -11.17 -22.86 22.67
CA ASP A 123 -10.77 -24.11 22.05
C ASP A 123 -9.27 -24.15 21.76
N LYS A 124 -8.66 -25.33 21.95
CA LYS A 124 -7.26 -25.53 21.63
C LYS A 124 -7.06 -25.45 20.12
N GLY A 125 -6.08 -24.66 19.68
CA GLY A 125 -5.82 -24.45 18.25
C GLY A 125 -6.40 -23.14 17.71
N ASP A 126 -7.34 -22.51 18.43
CA ASP A 126 -7.92 -21.24 18.00
C ASP A 126 -6.86 -20.12 18.01
N PRO A 127 -6.76 -19.33 16.93
CA PRO A 127 -5.72 -18.33 16.77
C PRO A 127 -5.83 -17.24 17.82
N PHE A 128 -4.70 -16.60 18.10
CA PHE A 128 -4.67 -15.37 18.87
C PHE A 128 -4.78 -14.17 17.95
N ASP A 129 -5.58 -13.21 18.37
CA ASP A 129 -5.55 -11.85 17.85
C ASP A 129 -4.63 -11.01 18.74
N VAL A 130 -3.85 -10.15 18.11
CA VAL A 130 -2.84 -9.33 18.76
C VAL A 130 -3.02 -7.88 18.31
N PHE A 131 -3.16 -7.01 19.31
CA PHE A 131 -3.39 -5.59 19.16
C PHE A 131 -2.23 -4.81 19.77
N GLY A 132 -1.68 -3.87 19.02
CA GLY A 132 -0.70 -2.90 19.52
C GLY A 132 -1.21 -1.48 19.33
N PHE A 133 -0.85 -0.61 20.27
CA PHE A 133 -1.19 0.80 20.24
C PHE A 133 0.08 1.60 20.46
N VAL A 134 0.35 2.57 19.60
CA VAL A 134 1.43 3.56 19.76
C VAL A 134 0.85 4.95 19.57
N PHE A 135 0.91 5.79 20.60
CA PHE A 135 0.49 7.18 20.53
C PHE A 135 1.72 8.10 20.63
N ASP A 136 1.97 8.84 19.57
CA ASP A 136 3.12 9.74 19.43
C ASP A 136 2.71 11.01 18.68
N LYS A 137 3.01 12.20 19.23
CA LYS A 137 2.79 13.50 18.60
C LYS A 137 1.42 13.65 17.89
N LYS A 138 0.33 13.36 18.62
CA LYS A 138 -1.06 13.41 18.10
C LYS A 138 -1.33 12.45 16.94
N THR A 139 -0.56 11.37 16.84
CA THR A 139 -0.76 10.29 15.87
C THR A 139 -0.90 8.99 16.64
N LEU A 140 -2.00 8.28 16.38
CA LEU A 140 -2.25 6.98 16.97
C LEU A 140 -2.10 5.90 15.90
N PHE A 141 -1.13 5.01 16.10
CA PHE A 141 -0.95 3.81 15.31
C PHE A 141 -1.73 2.66 15.96
N LEU A 142 -2.64 2.08 15.19
CA LEU A 142 -3.44 0.91 15.54
C LEU A 142 -2.85 -0.27 14.80
N ILE A 143 -2.28 -1.21 15.55
CA ILE A 143 -1.57 -2.37 15.02
C ILE A 143 -2.45 -3.59 15.27
N GLU A 144 -2.81 -4.30 14.21
CA GLU A 144 -3.70 -5.45 14.27
C GLU A 144 -3.07 -6.63 13.51
N GLY A 145 -3.11 -7.81 14.12
CA GLY A 145 -2.65 -9.03 13.49
C GLY A 145 -3.03 -10.25 14.31
N GLY A 146 -2.47 -11.39 13.98
CA GLY A 146 -2.73 -12.61 14.73
C GLY A 146 -1.76 -13.73 14.38
N HIS A 147 -1.87 -14.83 15.11
CA HIS A 147 -1.07 -16.02 14.88
C HIS A 147 -1.82 -17.28 15.32
N SER A 148 -1.46 -18.44 14.77
CA SER A 148 -2.02 -19.71 15.24
C SER A 148 -1.51 -20.05 16.65
N ASP A 149 -2.24 -20.92 17.35
CA ASP A 149 -1.92 -21.42 18.71
C ASP A 149 -0.77 -22.43 18.75
N LEU A 150 0.32 -22.19 18.01
CA LEU A 150 1.53 -23.01 18.04
C LEU A 150 2.67 -22.22 18.70
N PRO A 151 3.50 -22.85 19.57
CA PRO A 151 4.53 -22.15 20.33
C PRO A 151 5.47 -21.29 19.47
N GLU A 152 5.91 -21.80 18.31
CA GLU A 152 6.80 -21.07 17.40
C GLU A 152 6.17 -19.77 16.87
N TRP A 153 4.88 -19.81 16.50
CA TRP A 153 4.19 -18.63 15.97
C TRP A 153 3.86 -17.63 17.07
N THR A 154 3.57 -18.11 18.28
CA THR A 154 3.42 -17.25 19.47
C THR A 154 4.71 -16.51 19.77
N GLU A 155 5.86 -17.19 19.79
CA GLU A 155 7.16 -16.57 20.04
C GLU A 155 7.49 -15.52 18.98
N LYS A 156 7.34 -15.87 17.69
CA LYS A 156 7.61 -14.93 16.58
C LYS A 156 6.68 -13.72 16.61
N SER A 157 5.39 -13.92 16.87
CA SER A 157 4.41 -12.82 16.94
C SER A 157 4.71 -11.90 18.12
N ASN A 158 5.01 -12.46 19.30
CA ASN A 158 5.41 -11.69 20.48
C ASN A 158 6.67 -10.86 20.23
N GLU A 159 7.69 -11.44 19.60
CA GLU A 159 8.91 -10.70 19.24
C GLU A 159 8.60 -9.56 18.26
N ALA A 160 7.83 -9.85 17.21
CA ALA A 160 7.51 -8.88 16.18
C ALA A 160 6.66 -7.71 16.71
N ILE A 161 5.62 -7.95 17.53
CA ILE A 161 4.80 -6.87 18.09
C ILE A 161 5.59 -6.02 19.08
N GLN A 162 6.44 -6.64 19.91
CA GLN A 162 7.30 -5.92 20.86
C GLN A 162 8.32 -5.05 20.13
N HIS A 163 8.95 -5.59 19.08
CA HIS A 163 9.85 -4.82 18.23
C HIS A 163 9.13 -3.66 17.56
N LEU A 164 7.95 -3.90 16.98
CA LEU A 164 7.18 -2.89 16.26
C LEU A 164 6.74 -1.75 17.20
N VAL A 165 6.09 -2.06 18.32
CA VAL A 165 5.64 -1.06 19.30
C VAL A 165 6.80 -0.24 19.87
N LYS A 166 7.95 -0.88 20.12
CA LYS A 166 9.15 -0.19 20.61
C LYS A 166 9.76 0.77 19.57
N ASN A 167 9.76 0.40 18.30
CA ASN A 167 10.51 1.12 17.25
C ASN A 167 9.66 1.98 16.31
N LEU A 168 8.34 1.86 16.37
CA LEU A 168 7.41 2.70 15.61
C LEU A 168 7.24 4.07 16.27
N ARG A 169 7.45 5.13 15.50
CA ARG A 169 7.28 6.52 15.94
C ARG A 169 6.63 7.35 14.85
N TYR A 170 6.09 8.49 15.25
CA TYR A 170 5.61 9.51 14.33
C TYR A 170 6.75 10.06 13.47
N ARG A 171 6.42 10.29 12.20
CA ARG A 171 7.26 10.98 11.22
C ARG A 171 6.34 11.80 10.30
N PRO A 172 6.57 13.11 10.13
CA PRO A 172 5.83 13.89 9.14
C PRO A 172 5.88 13.25 7.76
N GLU A 173 4.74 13.17 7.09
CA GLU A 173 4.58 12.40 5.85
C GLU A 173 5.64 12.67 4.76
N HIS A 174 6.11 13.91 4.64
CA HIS A 174 7.09 14.34 3.62
C HIS A 174 8.54 14.41 4.14
N GLU A 175 8.79 14.06 5.39
CA GLU A 175 10.14 13.99 5.93
C GLU A 175 10.81 12.68 5.50
N ILE A 176 11.96 12.75 4.82
CA ILE A 176 12.74 11.57 4.46
C ILE A 176 13.67 11.21 5.63
N PRO A 177 13.54 10.01 6.24
CA PRO A 177 14.41 9.60 7.33
C PRO A 177 15.87 9.50 6.89
N LYS A 178 16.79 9.77 7.82
CA LYS A 178 18.23 9.52 7.64
C LYS A 178 18.71 8.25 8.35
N GLU A 179 17.86 7.66 9.17
CA GLU A 179 18.12 6.41 9.88
C GLU A 179 17.64 5.23 9.05
N ILE A 180 18.24 4.06 9.27
CA ILE A 180 17.82 2.81 8.65
C ILE A 180 16.50 2.34 9.29
N GLY A 181 15.54 2.02 8.44
CA GLY A 181 14.22 1.54 8.87
C GLY A 181 13.21 1.57 7.74
N GLN A 182 11.93 1.57 8.09
CA GLN A 182 10.82 1.51 7.14
C GLN A 182 9.84 2.65 7.35
N CYS A 183 9.55 3.40 6.29
CA CYS A 183 8.49 4.39 6.25
C CYS A 183 7.13 3.72 6.06
N ILE A 184 6.19 4.16 6.87
CA ILE A 184 4.76 3.93 6.73
C ILE A 184 4.04 5.28 6.69
N TYR A 185 2.73 5.28 6.51
CA TYR A 185 1.96 6.52 6.56
C TYR A 185 2.15 7.25 7.90
N GLN A 186 2.56 8.52 7.86
CA GLN A 186 2.83 9.37 9.06
C GLN A 186 3.78 8.75 10.11
N GLY A 187 4.53 7.71 9.75
CA GLY A 187 5.32 6.93 10.71
C GLY A 187 6.62 6.39 10.15
N PHE A 188 7.46 5.94 11.06
CA PHE A 188 8.73 5.29 10.77
C PHE A 188 9.02 4.19 11.79
N ILE A 189 9.40 3.02 11.29
CA ILE A 189 9.82 1.87 12.10
C ILE A 189 11.33 1.77 11.99
N LYS A 190 12.04 2.07 13.08
CA LYS A 190 13.49 1.86 13.13
C LYS A 190 13.79 0.36 13.09
N ASP A 191 14.54 -0.08 12.09
CA ASP A 191 14.90 -1.48 11.89
C ASP A 191 16.36 -1.55 11.43
N ASN A 192 17.17 -2.35 12.12
CA ASN A 192 18.61 -2.46 11.87
C ASN A 192 18.96 -3.57 10.85
N ASP A 193 17.95 -4.22 10.28
CA ASP A 193 18.04 -5.20 9.20
C ASP A 193 18.77 -6.50 9.57
N GLN A 194 18.95 -6.78 10.87
CA GLN A 194 19.62 -7.99 11.32
C GLN A 194 18.73 -9.24 11.15
N LYS A 195 17.41 -9.07 11.19
CA LYS A 195 16.43 -10.15 11.05
C LYS A 195 15.55 -9.87 9.85
N PHE A 196 15.34 -10.87 9.00
CA PHE A 196 14.36 -10.74 7.93
C PHE A 196 12.97 -10.49 8.52
N ARG A 197 12.29 -9.48 8.00
CA ARG A 197 10.94 -9.10 8.39
C ARG A 197 10.14 -8.88 7.14
N HIS A 198 9.00 -9.55 7.04
CA HIS A 198 8.13 -9.33 5.89
C HIS A 198 7.53 -7.93 6.03
N SER A 199 7.52 -7.15 4.97
CA SER A 199 6.92 -5.82 4.95
C SER A 199 6.26 -5.60 3.61
N LYS A 200 5.10 -4.94 3.64
CA LYS A 200 4.34 -4.59 2.46
C LYS A 200 3.76 -3.21 2.65
N GLN A 201 4.19 -2.26 1.83
CA GLN A 201 3.68 -0.91 1.82
C GLN A 201 3.08 -0.61 0.45
N LYS A 202 1.89 0.01 0.46
CA LYS A 202 1.21 0.48 -0.74
C LYS A 202 0.86 1.95 -0.62
N MET A 203 0.96 2.67 -1.73
CA MET A 203 0.61 4.08 -1.82
C MET A 203 -0.08 4.36 -3.15
N GLY A 204 -1.26 4.96 -3.11
CA GLY A 204 -1.99 5.37 -4.30
C GLY A 204 -2.26 6.87 -4.32
N PHE A 205 -2.33 7.45 -5.51
CA PHE A 205 -2.69 8.86 -5.71
C PHE A 205 -3.72 9.04 -6.81
N ASP A 206 -4.58 10.03 -6.65
CA ASP A 206 -5.42 10.57 -7.71
C ASP A 206 -5.10 12.04 -8.02
N PHE A 207 -5.77 12.58 -9.03
CA PHE A 207 -5.65 13.98 -9.44
C PHE A 207 -7.02 14.58 -9.66
N LYS A 208 -7.33 15.65 -8.92
CA LYS A 208 -8.62 16.34 -9.03
C LYS A 208 -8.90 16.84 -10.44
N ASP A 209 -7.90 17.44 -11.08
CA ASP A 209 -8.02 18.01 -12.42
C ASP A 209 -7.76 16.98 -13.53
N TYR A 210 -7.32 15.76 -13.16
CA TYR A 210 -7.08 14.64 -14.10
C TYR A 210 -7.72 13.35 -13.57
N PRO A 211 -9.06 13.27 -13.49
CA PRO A 211 -9.79 12.22 -12.77
C PRO A 211 -9.61 10.80 -13.31
N SER A 212 -9.10 10.63 -14.53
CA SER A 212 -8.78 9.31 -15.08
C SER A 212 -7.37 8.83 -14.72
N VAL A 213 -6.57 9.64 -14.02
CA VAL A 213 -5.17 9.35 -13.70
C VAL A 213 -5.06 8.83 -12.27
N VAL A 214 -4.44 7.66 -12.13
CA VAL A 214 -4.03 7.10 -10.84
C VAL A 214 -2.57 6.66 -10.89
N LEU A 215 -1.86 6.92 -9.80
CA LEU A 215 -0.53 6.38 -9.54
C LEU A 215 -0.62 5.32 -8.45
N ARG A 216 0.13 4.23 -8.57
CA ARG A 216 0.28 3.23 -7.50
C ARG A 216 1.73 2.86 -7.31
N PHE A 217 2.11 2.70 -6.05
CA PHE A 217 3.42 2.23 -5.62
C PHE A 217 3.26 1.09 -4.64
N ASP A 218 4.11 0.09 -4.79
CA ASP A 218 4.21 -1.05 -3.89
C ASP A 218 5.68 -1.27 -3.51
N SER A 219 5.93 -1.54 -2.23
CA SER A 219 7.21 -2.02 -1.72
C SER A 219 6.96 -3.29 -0.91
N GLU A 220 7.59 -4.41 -1.29
CA GLU A 220 7.36 -5.69 -0.64
C GLU A 220 8.64 -6.52 -0.46
N THR A 221 8.97 -6.90 0.77
CA THR A 221 10.07 -7.84 1.03
C THR A 221 9.55 -9.27 0.86
N ASN A 222 10.09 -10.00 -0.10
CA ASN A 222 9.63 -11.35 -0.41
C ASN A 222 10.41 -12.40 0.36
N SER A 223 9.72 -13.40 0.91
CA SER A 223 10.35 -14.56 1.58
C SER A 223 10.91 -15.58 0.59
N GLN A 224 10.46 -15.51 -0.67
CA GLN A 224 10.84 -16.39 -1.78
C GLN A 224 11.27 -15.57 -2.99
N GLN A 225 12.01 -16.21 -3.90
CA GLN A 225 12.42 -15.56 -5.14
C GLN A 225 11.19 -15.22 -5.98
N THR A 226 11.14 -13.98 -6.45
CA THR A 226 10.08 -13.51 -7.33
C THR A 226 10.56 -13.61 -8.78
N ALA A 227 9.75 -14.22 -9.65
CA ALA A 227 10.01 -14.22 -11.09
C ALA A 227 9.91 -12.80 -11.67
N GLN A 228 10.70 -12.53 -12.70
CA GLN A 228 10.69 -11.25 -13.43
C GLN A 228 9.29 -10.90 -13.94
N MET A 229 8.97 -9.61 -13.97
CA MET A 229 7.62 -9.10 -14.20
C MET A 229 7.02 -9.59 -15.53
N ILE A 230 7.76 -9.44 -16.64
CA ILE A 230 7.25 -9.75 -17.98
C ILE A 230 6.89 -11.25 -18.10
N PRO A 231 7.81 -12.21 -17.87
CA PRO A 231 7.46 -13.64 -17.90
C PRO A 231 6.32 -14.00 -16.96
N ARG A 232 6.25 -13.37 -15.78
CA ARG A 232 5.20 -13.63 -14.79
C ARG A 232 3.83 -13.16 -15.29
N ILE A 233 3.74 -11.98 -15.92
CA ILE A 233 2.50 -11.47 -16.51
C ILE A 233 2.11 -12.31 -17.75
N GLU A 234 3.06 -12.59 -18.65
CA GLU A 234 2.80 -13.40 -19.85
C GLU A 234 2.29 -14.80 -19.51
N ASN A 235 2.89 -15.46 -18.52
CA ASN A 235 2.42 -16.75 -18.05
C ASN A 235 0.99 -16.68 -17.49
N LYS A 236 0.65 -15.65 -16.72
CA LYS A 236 -0.73 -15.45 -16.22
C LYS A 236 -1.72 -15.21 -17.36
N LEU A 237 -1.37 -14.39 -18.35
CA LEU A 237 -2.22 -14.12 -19.51
C LEU A 237 -2.41 -15.37 -20.38
N SER A 238 -1.34 -16.16 -20.57
CA SER A 238 -1.40 -17.45 -21.26
C SER A 238 -2.32 -18.45 -20.53
N GLN A 239 -2.20 -18.56 -19.21
CA GLN A 239 -3.11 -19.38 -18.38
C GLN A 239 -4.57 -18.90 -18.46
N ALA A 240 -4.80 -17.61 -18.70
CA ALA A 240 -6.11 -17.04 -18.94
C ALA A 240 -6.59 -17.17 -20.41
N GLY A 241 -5.86 -17.92 -21.26
CA GLY A 241 -6.22 -18.19 -22.65
C GLY A 241 -5.90 -17.06 -23.64
N GLN A 242 -5.13 -16.04 -23.23
CA GLN A 242 -4.71 -14.98 -24.15
C GLN A 242 -3.55 -15.45 -25.04
N SER A 243 -3.71 -15.31 -26.35
CA SER A 243 -2.65 -15.57 -27.32
C SER A 243 -1.56 -14.49 -27.28
N GLN A 244 -0.33 -14.83 -27.69
CA GLN A 244 0.76 -13.86 -27.77
C GLN A 244 0.45 -12.68 -28.70
N HIS A 245 -0.38 -12.90 -29.73
CA HIS A 245 -0.86 -11.82 -30.59
C HIS A 245 -1.77 -10.83 -29.82
N GLN A 246 -2.71 -11.35 -29.00
CA GLN A 246 -3.58 -10.51 -28.16
C GLN A 246 -2.77 -9.74 -27.11
N VAL A 247 -1.80 -10.41 -26.47
CA VAL A 247 -0.91 -9.81 -25.47
C VAL A 247 -0.05 -8.67 -26.04
N ASN A 248 0.29 -8.70 -27.34
CA ASN A 248 1.14 -7.68 -27.96
C ASN A 248 0.40 -6.61 -28.74
N LYS A 249 -0.92 -6.74 -28.94
CA LYS A 249 -1.69 -5.92 -29.88
C LYS A 249 -1.66 -4.42 -29.58
N ASP A 250 -1.61 -4.05 -28.30
CA ASP A 250 -1.70 -2.65 -27.85
C ASP A 250 -0.45 -2.20 -27.06
N ASN A 251 0.67 -2.93 -27.17
CA ASN A 251 1.91 -2.57 -26.47
C ASN A 251 2.58 -1.35 -27.12
N ILE A 252 2.91 -0.36 -26.28
CA ILE A 252 3.74 0.80 -26.64
C ILE A 252 5.22 0.45 -26.47
N ARG A 253 5.58 -0.14 -25.31
CA ARG A 253 6.95 -0.51 -24.93
C ARG A 253 6.93 -1.65 -23.92
N LYS A 254 7.82 -2.62 -24.06
CA LYS A 254 7.95 -3.75 -23.14
C LYS A 254 9.41 -4.22 -23.13
N GLY A 255 10.02 -4.36 -21.95
CA GLY A 255 11.40 -4.83 -21.83
C GLY A 255 12.10 -4.36 -20.56
N GLU A 256 13.43 -4.41 -20.58
CA GLU A 256 14.28 -3.88 -19.50
C GLU A 256 14.21 -2.35 -19.47
N LYS A 257 14.06 -1.79 -18.27
CA LYS A 257 14.00 -0.37 -18.00
C LYS A 257 14.74 -0.09 -16.70
N ASN A 258 16.02 0.24 -16.81
CA ASN A 258 16.86 0.55 -15.66
C ASN A 258 16.71 2.03 -15.28
N THR A 259 16.71 2.30 -13.98
CA THR A 259 16.95 3.62 -13.41
C THR A 259 18.42 3.76 -13.02
N SER A 260 18.83 4.92 -12.53
CA SER A 260 20.18 5.09 -11.98
C SER A 260 20.48 4.20 -10.77
N TYR A 261 19.45 3.61 -10.15
CA TYR A 261 19.56 2.89 -8.87
C TYR A 261 19.09 1.43 -8.96
N LEU A 262 18.22 1.09 -9.91
CA LEU A 262 17.50 -0.18 -9.94
C LEU A 262 17.40 -0.71 -11.38
N ASN A 263 17.57 -2.02 -11.53
CA ASN A 263 17.40 -2.71 -12.81
C ASN A 263 16.04 -3.41 -12.82
N GLY A 264 15.07 -2.82 -13.52
CA GLY A 264 13.70 -3.31 -13.55
C GLY A 264 13.19 -3.59 -14.96
N GLN A 265 11.97 -4.10 -15.04
CA GLN A 265 11.26 -4.31 -16.30
C GLN A 265 10.07 -3.37 -16.39
N GLU A 266 9.73 -2.97 -17.61
CA GLU A 266 8.52 -2.19 -17.89
C GLU A 266 7.59 -2.90 -18.87
N TRP A 267 6.30 -2.58 -18.75
CA TRP A 267 5.27 -2.93 -19.71
C TRP A 267 4.31 -1.75 -19.83
N ILE A 268 4.22 -1.18 -21.02
CA ILE A 268 3.36 -0.04 -21.33
C ILE A 268 2.41 -0.41 -22.47
N SER A 269 1.10 -0.23 -22.26
CA SER A 269 0.04 -0.50 -23.23
C SER A 269 -0.92 0.68 -23.39
N VAL A 270 -1.60 0.71 -24.54
CA VAL A 270 -2.73 1.61 -24.80
C VAL A 270 -4.00 1.00 -24.20
N GLU A 271 -4.71 1.78 -23.40
CA GLU A 271 -6.04 1.41 -22.89
C GLU A 271 -7.13 2.07 -23.73
N LYS A 272 -7.97 1.28 -24.39
CA LYS A 272 -9.03 1.82 -25.27
C LYS A 272 -10.13 2.47 -24.46
N MET A 273 -10.50 3.69 -24.84
CA MET A 273 -11.55 4.48 -24.19
C MET A 273 -12.49 5.08 -25.25
N LYS A 274 -13.65 5.62 -24.86
CA LYS A 274 -14.63 6.21 -25.81
C LYS A 274 -14.08 7.41 -26.58
N GLY A 275 -13.26 8.21 -25.90
CA GLY A 275 -12.61 9.38 -26.48
C GLY A 275 -11.13 9.13 -26.69
N LYS A 276 -10.30 9.97 -26.07
CA LYS A 276 -8.85 9.78 -26.05
C LYS A 276 -8.53 8.50 -25.27
N ASN A 277 -7.73 7.61 -25.88
CA ASN A 277 -7.22 6.42 -25.21
C ASN A 277 -6.37 6.80 -23.99
N GLY A 278 -6.40 5.92 -22.99
CA GLY A 278 -5.47 5.96 -21.87
C GLY A 278 -4.20 5.16 -22.16
N VAL A 279 -3.36 5.13 -21.15
CA VAL A 279 -2.09 4.41 -21.06
C VAL A 279 -2.06 3.70 -19.71
N SER A 280 -1.71 2.43 -19.73
CA SER A 280 -1.29 1.66 -18.56
C SER A 280 0.21 1.46 -18.66
N ALA A 281 0.97 1.97 -17.68
CA ALA A 281 2.42 1.85 -17.62
C ALA A 281 2.83 1.21 -16.30
N LEU A 282 3.42 0.02 -16.39
CA LEU A 282 3.92 -0.76 -15.26
C LEU A 282 5.44 -0.78 -15.28
N TRP A 283 6.03 -0.66 -14.10
CA TRP A 283 7.46 -0.89 -13.85
C TRP A 283 7.64 -1.72 -12.60
N GLU A 284 8.54 -2.70 -12.63
CA GLU A 284 8.87 -3.49 -11.45
C GLU A 284 10.36 -3.81 -11.35
N TYR A 285 10.90 -3.62 -10.15
CA TYR A 285 12.15 -4.19 -9.69
C TYR A 285 11.85 -5.35 -8.72
N THR A 286 12.35 -6.56 -8.99
CA THR A 286 11.95 -7.75 -8.21
C THR A 286 12.53 -7.83 -6.81
N GLY A 287 13.61 -7.09 -6.52
CA GLY A 287 14.37 -7.23 -5.28
C GLY A 287 15.03 -8.59 -5.10
N THR A 288 15.48 -8.85 -3.87
CA THR A 288 16.15 -10.09 -3.46
C THR A 288 15.34 -10.79 -2.36
N ALA A 289 15.14 -12.10 -2.52
CA ALA A 289 14.46 -12.91 -1.51
C ALA A 289 15.17 -12.87 -0.16
N ARG A 290 14.39 -12.78 0.92
CA ARG A 290 14.87 -12.75 2.32
C ARG A 290 15.85 -11.61 2.63
N ASN A 291 15.75 -10.50 1.91
CA ASN A 291 16.58 -9.31 2.15
C ASN A 291 15.71 -8.07 2.39
N ASN A 292 15.66 -7.59 3.64
CA ASN A 292 14.88 -6.39 4.00
C ASN A 292 15.36 -5.14 3.27
N LYS A 293 16.65 -5.05 2.95
CA LYS A 293 17.27 -3.89 2.29
C LYS A 293 17.00 -3.84 0.79
N ASP A 294 16.40 -4.89 0.25
CA ASP A 294 16.24 -5.07 -1.18
C ASP A 294 14.87 -5.63 -1.53
N PRO A 295 13.78 -4.94 -1.13
CA PRO A 295 12.43 -5.36 -1.46
C PRO A 295 12.13 -5.19 -2.95
N LEU A 296 11.08 -5.88 -3.39
CA LEU A 296 10.41 -5.61 -4.66
C LEU A 296 9.85 -4.18 -4.63
N ILE A 297 9.95 -3.48 -5.76
CA ILE A 297 9.33 -2.17 -5.98
C ILE A 297 8.49 -2.23 -7.23
N GLY A 298 7.19 -1.95 -7.09
CA GLY A 298 6.24 -1.79 -8.18
C GLY A 298 5.83 -0.33 -8.34
N PHE A 299 5.74 0.14 -9.58
CA PHE A 299 5.22 1.46 -9.92
C PHE A 299 4.27 1.37 -11.11
N GLU A 300 3.09 1.96 -10.97
CA GLU A 300 2.04 1.99 -11.98
C GLU A 300 1.58 3.42 -12.23
N VAL A 301 1.40 3.76 -13.51
CA VAL A 301 0.62 4.90 -13.98
C VAL A 301 -0.52 4.37 -14.84
N ASP A 302 -1.75 4.58 -14.39
CA ASP A 302 -2.96 4.25 -15.13
C ASP A 302 -3.70 5.54 -15.44
N THR A 303 -3.89 5.84 -16.73
CA THR A 303 -4.63 7.03 -17.19
C THR A 303 -6.02 6.69 -17.76
N ALA A 304 -6.44 5.44 -17.64
CA ALA A 304 -7.77 4.94 -17.93
C ALA A 304 -8.54 4.53 -16.66
N TYR A 305 -8.08 4.93 -15.47
CA TYR A 305 -8.69 4.53 -14.22
C TYR A 305 -10.16 4.96 -14.14
N SER A 306 -11.01 4.08 -13.57
CA SER A 306 -12.47 4.26 -13.39
C SER A 306 -13.30 4.44 -14.67
N SER A 307 -12.68 4.31 -15.85
CA SER A 307 -13.34 4.48 -17.12
C SER A 307 -13.89 3.16 -17.68
N PHE A 308 -15.01 2.69 -17.13
CA PHE A 308 -15.79 1.65 -17.82
C PHE A 308 -16.44 2.25 -19.07
N GLY A 309 -15.68 2.32 -20.17
CA GLY A 309 -16.14 2.56 -21.54
C GLY A 309 -16.82 3.90 -21.85
N ASN A 310 -17.09 4.77 -20.87
CA ASN A 310 -17.93 5.96 -21.05
C ASN A 310 -17.20 7.31 -20.91
N GLN A 311 -15.91 7.31 -20.58
CA GLN A 311 -15.11 8.52 -20.34
C GLN A 311 -13.89 8.58 -21.27
N THR A 312 -13.29 9.77 -21.39
CA THR A 312 -12.06 10.04 -22.17
C THR A 312 -10.88 10.18 -21.22
N SER A 313 -9.68 9.77 -21.64
CA SER A 313 -8.48 10.00 -20.84
C SER A 313 -8.25 11.51 -20.63
N SER A 314 -7.91 11.86 -19.40
CA SER A 314 -7.56 13.21 -18.96
C SER A 314 -6.21 13.67 -19.54
N LEU A 315 -5.31 12.72 -19.84
CA LEU A 315 -3.98 13.00 -20.37
C LEU A 315 -3.83 12.45 -21.79
N ALA A 316 -3.13 13.19 -22.65
CA ALA A 316 -2.65 12.62 -23.90
C ALA A 316 -1.57 11.56 -23.64
N GLN A 317 -1.44 10.58 -24.56
CA GLN A 317 -0.45 9.51 -24.44
C GLN A 317 0.96 10.06 -24.17
N GLY A 318 1.39 11.11 -24.88
CA GLY A 318 2.70 11.72 -24.66
C GLY A 318 2.87 12.38 -23.28
N GLU A 319 1.78 12.87 -22.67
CA GLU A 319 1.79 13.45 -21.32
C GLU A 319 1.80 12.36 -20.25
N ALA A 320 1.04 11.28 -20.45
CA ALA A 320 1.05 10.10 -19.58
C ALA A 320 2.45 9.46 -19.52
N LEU A 321 3.13 9.33 -20.67
CA LEU A 321 4.50 8.83 -20.74
C LEU A 321 5.49 9.78 -20.05
N LYS A 322 5.31 11.10 -20.19
CA LYS A 322 6.15 12.08 -19.48
C LYS A 322 5.96 11.98 -17.97
N LEU A 323 4.73 11.85 -17.49
CA LEU A 323 4.42 11.64 -16.07
C LEU A 323 5.14 10.39 -15.54
N TYR A 324 4.94 9.24 -16.20
CA TYR A 324 5.61 7.98 -15.87
C TYR A 324 7.14 8.11 -15.79
N GLU A 325 7.79 8.63 -16.84
CA GLU A 325 9.24 8.78 -16.89
C GLU A 325 9.76 9.78 -15.84
N SER A 326 9.02 10.85 -15.59
CA SER A 326 9.41 11.90 -14.64
C SER A 326 9.44 11.40 -13.19
N ILE A 327 8.52 10.51 -12.84
CA ILE A 327 8.41 9.91 -11.52
C ILE A 327 9.38 8.74 -11.38
N LEU A 328 9.42 7.84 -12.38
CA LEU A 328 10.26 6.63 -12.35
C LEU A 328 11.73 6.95 -12.07
N LYS A 329 12.27 8.01 -12.68
CA LYS A 329 13.67 8.43 -12.49
C LYS A 329 13.99 8.90 -11.07
N THR A 330 12.97 9.18 -10.24
CA THR A 330 13.15 9.69 -8.87
C THR A 330 13.17 8.58 -7.82
N ILE A 331 12.75 7.37 -8.18
CA ILE A 331 12.71 6.22 -7.27
C ILE A 331 14.13 5.85 -6.84
N ARG A 332 14.41 5.94 -5.54
CA ARG A 332 15.72 5.60 -4.95
C ARG A 332 15.60 5.16 -3.50
N LYS A 333 16.61 4.44 -3.00
CA LYS A 333 16.76 4.15 -1.57
C LYS A 333 17.10 5.45 -0.81
N PHE A 334 16.69 5.55 0.44
CA PHE A 334 17.08 6.64 1.34
C PHE A 334 17.97 6.16 2.49
#